data_AF-A0A7S1SPB0-F1
#
_entry.id   AF-A0A7S1SPB0-F1
#
_cell.length_a   1.000
_cell.length_b   1.000
_cell.length_c   1.000
_cell.angle_alpha   90.00
_cell.angle_beta   90.00
_cell.angle_gamma   90.00
#
_symmetry.space_group_name_H-M   'P 1'
#
loop_
_entity.id
_entity.type
_entity.pdbx_description
1 polymer ?
#
loop_
_entity_poly.entity_id
_entity_poly.type
_entity_poly.pdbx_seq_one_letter_code
_entity_poly.pdbx_strand_id
1 'polypeptide(L)'
;LDSPDDAVEDVEGEAAAPPEPPPPPGAGFNEAVKEVWVDGVFLFSLVWSVGCTGPREARAAFDQFLRGVVVGVFDDDYKLVVDASMAVQLHCPMVPDDGGTNVYDWMFDVDAGADAKWRRWVDTLPATRIPPGARFNDIIVPTLDSARYTFALDTAIKNGYPVLLVGPTGTGKSVYINNHLVRGLPSESYLPIFVTLSARTSANMVQEQVDGRLDKRRKGVYGPPMGKKAIVFVDDLNMPTKEVYGAQPPIEL
;
A
#
# COMPACT_ATOMS: atom_id res chain seq x y z
N LEU A 1 -14.41 -21.94 -73.15
CA LEU A 1 -13.80 -23.12 -72.50
C LEU A 1 -12.44 -22.68 -72.01
N ASP A 2 -12.43 -22.03 -70.85
CA ASP A 2 -11.24 -21.91 -70.01
C ASP A 2 -11.72 -21.55 -68.60
N SER A 3 -11.37 -22.36 -67.62
CA SER A 3 -11.63 -22.13 -66.20
C SER A 3 -10.36 -22.59 -65.49
N PRO A 4 -9.68 -21.73 -64.73
CA PRO A 4 -8.56 -22.18 -63.92
C PRO A 4 -9.07 -22.71 -62.57
N ASP A 5 -8.52 -23.86 -62.18
CA ASP A 5 -8.63 -24.47 -60.86
C ASP A 5 -7.99 -23.56 -59.79
N ASP A 6 -8.80 -23.07 -58.85
CA ASP A 6 -8.32 -22.48 -57.61
C ASP A 6 -8.10 -23.60 -56.58
N ALA A 7 -6.83 -23.96 -56.35
CA ALA A 7 -6.42 -24.78 -55.22
C ALA A 7 -6.50 -23.94 -53.93
N VAL A 8 -7.39 -24.33 -53.02
CA VAL A 8 -7.47 -23.77 -51.67
C VAL A 8 -6.39 -24.45 -50.82
N GLU A 9 -5.34 -23.72 -50.47
CA GLU A 9 -4.40 -24.13 -49.40
C GLU A 9 -5.04 -23.81 -48.05
N ASP A 10 -5.39 -24.86 -47.30
CA ASP A 10 -5.78 -24.78 -45.90
C ASP A 10 -4.57 -24.38 -45.05
N VAL A 11 -4.49 -23.09 -44.67
CA VAL A 11 -3.55 -22.61 -43.66
C VAL A 11 -4.15 -22.92 -42.29
N GLU A 12 -3.83 -24.10 -41.75
CA GLU A 12 -4.08 -24.40 -40.33
C GLU A 12 -3.26 -23.42 -39.47
N GLY A 13 -3.95 -22.44 -38.87
CA GLY A 13 -3.37 -21.51 -37.92
C GLY A 13 -2.90 -22.26 -36.68
N GLU A 14 -1.58 -22.33 -36.50
CA GLU A 14 -0.93 -22.90 -35.32
C GLU A 14 -1.38 -22.12 -34.07
N ALA A 15 -2.22 -22.75 -33.25
CA ALA A 15 -2.71 -22.16 -32.01
C ALA A 15 -1.53 -21.92 -31.07
N ALA A 16 -1.20 -20.64 -30.85
CA ALA A 16 -0.15 -20.24 -29.92
C ALA A 16 -0.41 -20.87 -28.54
N ALA A 17 0.60 -21.58 -28.04
CA ALA A 17 0.55 -22.20 -26.71
C ALA A 17 0.22 -21.13 -25.64
N PRO A 18 -0.58 -21.49 -24.61
CA PRO A 18 -0.89 -20.57 -23.53
C PRO A 18 0.42 -20.10 -22.85
N PRO A 19 0.51 -18.82 -22.45
CA PRO A 19 1.71 -18.29 -21.80
C PRO A 19 1.99 -19.09 -20.53
N GLU A 20 3.26 -19.49 -20.33
CA GLU A 20 3.68 -20.17 -19.12
C GLU A 20 3.33 -19.34 -17.88
N PRO A 21 2.91 -19.98 -16.78
CA PRO A 21 2.66 -19.28 -15.53
C PRO A 21 3.96 -18.59 -15.08
N PRO A 22 3.87 -17.37 -14.54
CA PRO A 22 5.06 -16.68 -14.05
C PRO A 22 5.75 -17.56 -12.99
N PRO A 23 7.10 -17.58 -12.99
CA PRO A 23 7.85 -18.36 -12.00
C PRO A 23 7.45 -17.95 -10.59
N PRO A 24 7.47 -18.87 -9.61
CA PRO A 24 7.08 -18.53 -8.25
C PRO A 24 7.98 -17.41 -7.71
N PRO A 25 7.45 -16.49 -6.88
CA PRO A 25 8.25 -15.49 -6.20
C PRO A 25 9.40 -16.19 -5.48
N GLY A 26 10.66 -15.86 -5.80
CA GLY A 26 11.81 -16.58 -5.23
C GLY A 26 12.62 -17.44 -6.21
N ALA A 27 12.08 -17.79 -7.38
CA ALA A 27 12.70 -18.78 -8.28
C ALA A 27 14.05 -18.37 -8.90
N GLY A 28 14.33 -17.06 -8.98
CA GLY A 28 15.62 -16.52 -9.48
C GLY A 28 16.67 -16.27 -8.39
N PHE A 29 16.34 -16.51 -7.11
CA PHE A 29 17.20 -16.15 -6.00
C PHE A 29 18.01 -17.35 -5.50
N ASN A 30 19.31 -17.15 -5.32
CA ASN A 30 20.12 -18.07 -4.53
C ASN A 30 19.75 -17.95 -3.03
N GLU A 31 20.18 -18.91 -2.23
CA GLU A 31 19.79 -19.01 -0.82
C GLU A 31 20.23 -17.79 0.00
N ALA A 32 21.45 -17.28 -0.22
CA ALA A 32 21.96 -16.10 0.45
C ALA A 32 21.12 -14.84 0.18
N VAL A 33 20.65 -14.64 -1.07
CA VAL A 33 19.78 -13.51 -1.38
C VAL A 33 18.42 -13.67 -0.72
N LYS A 34 17.88 -14.89 -0.64
CA LYS A 34 16.62 -15.14 0.07
C LYS A 34 16.72 -14.79 1.55
N GLU A 35 17.81 -15.14 2.21
CA GLU A 35 18.04 -14.80 3.63
C GLU A 35 18.07 -13.28 3.85
N VAL A 36 18.81 -12.54 3.02
CA VAL A 36 18.85 -11.07 3.06
C VAL A 36 17.46 -10.47 2.85
N TRP A 37 16.69 -11.02 1.92
CA TRP A 37 15.32 -10.56 1.65
C TRP A 37 14.38 -10.82 2.82
N VAL A 38 14.42 -12.02 3.39
CA VAL A 38 13.57 -12.39 4.52
C VAL A 38 13.85 -11.48 5.70
N ASP A 39 15.11 -11.27 6.05
CA ASP A 39 15.50 -10.39 7.15
C ASP A 39 15.09 -8.93 6.89
N GLY A 40 15.38 -8.40 5.70
CA GLY A 40 15.07 -7.01 5.35
C GLY A 40 13.57 -6.73 5.32
N VAL A 41 12.78 -7.60 4.69
CA VAL A 41 11.32 -7.49 4.63
C VAL A 41 10.69 -7.69 6.01
N PHE A 42 11.22 -8.62 6.82
CA PHE A 42 10.75 -8.82 8.18
C PHE A 42 10.97 -7.58 9.04
N LEU A 43 12.18 -7.03 9.05
CA LEU A 43 12.51 -5.81 9.80
C LEU A 43 11.65 -4.63 9.35
N PHE A 44 11.50 -4.44 8.04
CA PHE A 44 10.63 -3.40 7.51
C PHE A 44 9.18 -3.58 7.98
N SER A 45 8.66 -4.81 7.90
CA SER A 45 7.30 -5.14 8.33
C SER A 45 7.10 -4.92 9.82
N LEU A 46 8.08 -5.27 10.66
CA LEU A 46 8.04 -5.07 12.11
C LEU A 46 7.95 -3.59 12.48
N VAL A 47 8.76 -2.75 11.83
CA VAL A 47 8.74 -1.29 12.02
C VAL A 47 7.37 -0.70 11.66
N TRP A 48 6.79 -1.15 10.54
CA TRP A 48 5.54 -0.61 9.99
C TRP A 48 4.26 -1.29 10.48
N SER A 49 4.36 -2.29 11.36
CA SER A 49 3.23 -2.96 12.00
C SER A 49 3.18 -2.75 13.51
N VAL A 50 4.27 -3.06 14.21
CA VAL A 50 4.37 -2.94 15.67
C VAL A 50 5.01 -1.61 16.03
N GLY A 51 6.10 -1.25 15.36
CA GLY A 51 6.81 0.01 15.64
C GLY A 51 5.96 1.25 15.37
N CYS A 52 4.91 1.15 14.53
CA CYS A 52 4.10 2.30 14.15
C CYS A 52 2.92 2.58 15.09
N THR A 53 2.63 1.72 16.07
CA THR A 53 1.46 1.87 16.96
C THR A 53 1.66 2.93 18.05
N GLY A 54 2.91 3.28 18.35
CA GLY A 54 3.25 4.32 19.32
C GLY A 54 3.11 5.75 18.78
N PRO A 55 3.11 6.76 19.66
CA PRO A 55 3.15 8.15 19.26
C PRO A 55 4.49 8.49 18.58
N ARG A 56 4.57 9.64 17.91
CA ARG A 56 5.75 10.01 17.11
C ARG A 56 7.03 10.07 17.95
N GLU A 57 6.90 10.49 19.20
CA GLU A 57 7.98 10.61 20.18
C GLU A 57 8.55 9.24 20.58
N ALA A 58 7.72 8.19 20.58
CA ALA A 58 8.13 6.83 20.91
C ALA A 58 8.96 6.16 19.80
N ARG A 59 8.96 6.70 18.58
CA ARG A 59 9.72 6.14 17.44
C ARG A 59 11.22 6.11 17.68
N ALA A 60 11.75 7.12 18.38
CA ALA A 60 13.18 7.15 18.72
C ALA A 60 13.54 6.04 19.72
N ALA A 61 12.70 5.82 20.73
CA ALA A 61 12.88 4.72 21.67
C ALA A 61 12.75 3.35 21.00
N PHE A 62 11.79 3.19 20.08
CA PHE A 62 11.64 1.96 19.30
C PHE A 62 12.84 1.68 18.39
N ASP A 63 13.37 2.70 17.71
CA ASP A 63 14.59 2.59 16.90
C ASP A 63 15.78 2.09 17.73
N GLN A 64 16.01 2.71 18.89
CA GLN A 64 17.08 2.31 19.82
C GLN A 64 16.88 0.88 20.34
N PHE A 65 15.65 0.53 20.72
CA PHE A 65 15.31 -0.81 21.17
C PHE A 65 15.58 -1.86 20.09
N LEU A 66 15.09 -1.63 18.86
CA LEU A 66 15.26 -2.57 17.75
C LEU A 66 16.73 -2.78 17.40
N ARG A 67 17.54 -1.71 17.38
CA ARG A 67 18.99 -1.80 17.20
C ARG A 67 19.66 -2.56 18.35
N GLY A 68 19.19 -2.34 19.57
CA GLY A 68 19.62 -3.07 20.75
C GLY A 68 19.38 -4.58 20.65
N VAL A 69 18.24 -5.01 20.11
CA VAL A 69 17.93 -6.43 19.85
C VAL A 69 18.95 -7.09 18.91
N VAL A 70 19.37 -6.38 17.86
CA VAL A 70 20.33 -6.94 16.89
C VAL A 70 21.73 -7.06 17.50
N VAL A 71 22.15 -6.10 18.34
CA VAL A 71 23.49 -6.09 18.95
C VAL A 71 23.54 -6.89 20.27
N GLY A 72 22.39 -7.18 20.89
CA GLY A 72 22.29 -7.79 22.21
C GLY A 72 22.60 -6.83 23.37
N VAL A 73 22.45 -5.52 23.15
CA VAL A 73 22.71 -4.47 24.15
C VAL A 73 21.44 -3.69 24.38
N PHE A 74 20.97 -3.67 25.63
CA PHE A 74 19.70 -3.09 26.01
C PHE A 74 19.86 -2.08 27.14
N ASP A 75 18.95 -1.11 27.19
CA ASP A 75 18.78 -0.26 28.37
C ASP A 75 18.40 -1.11 29.60
N ASP A 76 18.78 -0.63 30.79
CA ASP A 76 18.49 -1.28 32.07
C ASP A 76 16.98 -1.50 32.26
N ASP A 77 16.17 -0.59 31.73
CA ASP A 77 14.70 -0.65 31.79
C ASP A 77 14.10 -1.90 31.11
N TYR A 78 14.83 -2.52 30.17
CA TYR A 78 14.34 -3.69 29.42
C TYR A 78 14.87 -5.04 29.93
N LYS A 79 15.80 -5.04 30.90
CA LYS A 79 16.48 -6.27 31.38
C LYS A 79 15.58 -7.35 31.97
N LEU A 80 14.34 -7.02 32.33
CA LEU A 80 13.35 -7.98 32.82
C LEU A 80 12.64 -8.76 31.69
N VAL A 81 12.75 -8.27 30.45
CA VAL A 81 12.00 -8.80 29.29
C VAL A 81 12.95 -9.30 28.20
N VAL A 82 14.14 -8.69 28.10
CA VAL A 82 15.18 -9.03 27.12
C VAL A 82 16.55 -9.14 27.78
N ASP A 83 17.37 -10.05 27.28
CA ASP A 83 18.76 -10.22 27.69
C ASP A 83 19.65 -10.49 26.46
N ALA A 84 20.97 -10.50 26.66
CA ALA A 84 21.93 -10.66 25.57
C ALA A 84 21.79 -11.97 24.77
N SER A 85 21.15 -13.00 25.31
CA SER A 85 20.87 -14.25 24.58
C SER A 85 19.78 -14.09 23.52
N MET A 86 19.00 -13.00 23.57
CA MET A 86 18.01 -12.64 22.56
C MET A 86 18.61 -11.88 21.38
N ALA A 87 19.93 -11.73 21.31
CA ALA A 87 20.60 -11.12 20.17
C ALA A 87 20.27 -11.88 18.88
N VAL A 88 19.84 -11.15 17.84
CA VAL A 88 19.50 -11.73 16.54
C VAL A 88 20.61 -11.46 15.55
N GLN A 89 21.16 -12.53 14.97
CA GLN A 89 22.09 -12.41 13.85
C GLN A 89 21.31 -12.26 12.55
N LEU A 90 21.54 -11.15 11.85
CA LEU A 90 20.92 -10.85 10.56
C LEU A 90 21.89 -11.16 9.42
N HIS A 91 21.36 -11.67 8.32
CA HIS A 91 22.02 -11.77 7.01
C HIS A 91 21.92 -10.43 6.27
N CYS A 92 20.79 -9.72 6.42
CA CYS A 92 20.63 -8.36 5.93
C CYS A 92 21.39 -7.37 6.83
N PRO A 93 22.12 -6.39 6.28
CA PRO A 93 22.64 -5.28 7.07
C PRO A 93 21.52 -4.60 7.87
N MET A 94 21.79 -4.22 9.11
CA MET A 94 20.84 -3.43 9.89
C MET A 94 20.49 -2.12 9.18
N VAL A 95 19.28 -1.61 9.42
CA VAL A 95 18.85 -0.30 8.88
C VAL A 95 19.92 0.76 9.20
N PRO A 96 20.40 1.54 8.23
CA PRO A 96 21.48 2.48 8.49
C PRO A 96 21.12 3.54 9.55
N ASP A 97 22.15 4.09 10.18
CA ASP A 97 22.07 5.25 11.07
C ASP A 97 23.12 6.26 10.58
N ASP A 98 22.65 7.32 9.92
CA ASP A 98 23.49 8.41 9.40
C ASP A 98 23.59 9.60 10.38
N GLY A 99 23.23 9.40 11.65
CA GLY A 99 23.32 10.42 12.71
C GLY A 99 22.17 11.44 12.69
N GLY A 100 21.17 11.25 11.84
CA GLY A 100 19.97 12.10 11.76
C GLY A 100 18.71 11.39 11.31
N THR A 101 18.77 10.06 11.12
CA THR A 101 17.63 9.24 10.70
C THR A 101 17.34 8.15 11.73
N ASN A 102 16.12 7.62 11.69
CA ASN A 102 15.73 6.41 12.41
C ASN A 102 15.19 5.36 11.43
N VAL A 103 14.86 4.17 11.93
CA VAL A 103 14.35 3.05 11.12
C VAL A 103 13.13 3.38 10.25
N TYR A 104 12.35 4.43 10.58
CA TYR A 104 11.18 4.84 9.81
C TYR A 104 11.55 5.69 8.58
N ASP A 105 12.76 6.23 8.49
CA ASP A 105 13.26 7.01 7.35
C ASP A 105 13.74 6.15 6.18
N TRP A 106 13.76 4.84 6.38
CA TRP A 106 14.22 3.85 5.42
C TRP A 106 13.09 2.93 4.94
N MET A 107 13.25 2.42 3.73
CA MET A 107 12.48 1.33 3.16
C MET A 107 13.42 0.24 2.67
N PHE A 108 12.94 -1.00 2.64
CA PHE A 108 13.67 -2.10 2.04
C PHE A 108 13.26 -2.21 0.56
N ASP A 109 14.21 -1.92 -0.34
CA ASP A 109 13.98 -1.90 -1.79
C ASP A 109 14.14 -3.32 -2.36
N VAL A 110 13.01 -4.05 -2.42
CA VAL A 110 12.94 -5.39 -3.02
C VAL A 110 12.96 -5.34 -4.55
N ASP A 111 12.62 -4.21 -5.16
CA ASP A 111 12.58 -4.08 -6.63
C ASP A 111 13.99 -4.12 -7.25
N ALA A 112 15.03 -3.88 -6.44
CA ALA A 112 16.43 -4.06 -6.82
C ALA A 112 16.85 -5.54 -7.01
N GLY A 113 15.96 -6.51 -6.76
CA GLY A 113 16.23 -7.92 -7.03
C GLY A 113 17.38 -8.46 -6.18
N ALA A 114 18.43 -8.97 -6.83
CA ALA A 114 19.60 -9.51 -6.12
C ALA A 114 20.33 -8.46 -5.27
N ASP A 115 20.18 -7.18 -5.59
CA ASP A 115 20.83 -6.06 -4.89
C ASP A 115 19.90 -5.37 -3.87
N ALA A 116 18.87 -6.08 -3.37
CA ALA A 116 17.92 -5.53 -2.41
C ALA A 116 18.63 -4.95 -1.17
N LYS A 117 18.23 -3.73 -0.81
CA LYS A 117 18.94 -2.93 0.20
C LYS A 117 18.05 -1.87 0.82
N TRP A 118 18.53 -1.32 1.94
CA TRP A 118 17.92 -0.13 2.54
C TRP A 118 18.11 1.09 1.65
N ARG A 119 17.00 1.81 1.43
CA ARG A 119 16.96 3.08 0.71
C ARG A 119 16.18 4.08 1.55
N ARG A 120 16.57 5.36 1.55
CA ARG A 120 15.79 6.36 2.26
C ARG A 120 14.54 6.69 1.47
N TRP A 121 13.44 6.88 2.18
CA TRP A 121 12.18 7.36 1.58
C TRP A 121 12.33 8.70 0.86
N VAL A 122 13.22 9.58 1.34
CA VAL A 122 13.48 10.86 0.66
C VAL A 122 14.03 10.67 -0.76
N ASP A 123 14.76 9.58 -0.98
CA ASP A 123 15.34 9.25 -2.28
C ASP A 123 14.31 8.62 -3.23
N THR A 124 13.09 8.31 -2.75
CA THR A 124 11.98 7.81 -3.57
C THR A 124 11.01 8.91 -4.00
N LEU A 125 11.16 10.12 -3.47
CA LEU A 125 10.30 11.24 -3.81
C LEU A 125 10.59 11.72 -5.24
N PRO A 126 9.58 11.92 -6.08
CA PRO A 126 9.80 12.50 -7.40
C PRO A 126 10.25 13.96 -7.26
N ALA A 127 11.08 14.41 -8.20
CA ALA A 127 11.48 15.81 -8.25
C ALA A 127 10.25 16.71 -8.47
N THR A 128 9.91 17.52 -7.47
CA THR A 128 8.75 18.43 -7.55
C THR A 128 9.03 19.56 -8.53
N ARG A 129 8.39 19.52 -9.70
CA ARG A 129 8.31 20.67 -10.61
C ARG A 129 6.87 21.15 -10.66
N ILE A 130 6.62 22.35 -10.15
CA ILE A 130 5.31 22.98 -10.23
C ILE A 130 5.13 23.53 -11.64
N PRO A 131 4.14 23.06 -12.42
CA PRO A 131 3.91 23.56 -13.77
C PRO A 131 3.60 25.07 -13.76
N PRO A 132 4.11 25.84 -14.73
CA PRO A 132 3.71 27.24 -14.90
C PRO A 132 2.19 27.34 -15.09
N GLY A 133 1.51 28.11 -14.24
CA GLY A 133 0.05 28.27 -14.29
C GLY A 133 -0.74 27.24 -13.46
N ALA A 134 -0.08 26.35 -12.71
CA ALA A 134 -0.78 25.51 -11.75
C ALA A 134 -1.52 26.36 -10.70
N ARG A 135 -2.80 26.08 -10.48
CA ARG A 135 -3.57 26.74 -9.41
C ARG A 135 -3.05 26.26 -8.07
N PHE A 136 -2.99 27.15 -7.10
CA PHE A 136 -2.48 26.84 -5.75
C PHE A 136 -3.12 25.58 -5.15
N ASN A 137 -4.44 25.43 -5.30
CA ASN A 137 -5.20 24.29 -4.76
C ASN A 137 -4.88 22.94 -5.43
N ASP A 138 -4.27 22.94 -6.62
CA ASP A 138 -3.92 21.73 -7.38
C ASP A 138 -2.45 21.31 -7.12
N ILE A 139 -1.68 22.09 -6.37
CA ILE A 139 -0.28 21.81 -6.07
C ILE A 139 -0.19 20.86 -4.89
N ILE A 140 0.23 19.62 -5.16
CA ILE A 140 0.54 18.62 -4.14
C ILE A 140 2.06 18.49 -4.08
N VAL A 141 2.64 18.85 -2.93
CA VAL A 141 4.08 18.64 -2.68
C VAL A 141 4.25 17.25 -2.07
N PRO A 142 5.00 16.35 -2.73
CA PRO A 142 5.41 15.08 -2.14
C PRO A 142 6.25 15.33 -0.88
N THR A 143 5.81 14.77 0.23
CA THR A 143 6.54 14.76 1.50
C THR A 143 6.94 13.33 1.85
N LEU A 144 7.88 13.21 2.79
CA LEU A 144 8.30 11.94 3.36
C LEU A 144 7.10 11.09 3.84
N ASP A 145 6.14 11.71 4.52
CA ASP A 145 4.93 11.04 4.99
C ASP A 145 4.05 10.57 3.84
N SER A 146 3.92 11.38 2.78
CA SER A 146 3.15 10.97 1.59
C SER A 146 3.75 9.76 0.87
N ALA A 147 5.08 9.62 0.83
CA ALA A 147 5.73 8.43 0.25
C ALA A 147 5.41 7.17 1.06
N ARG A 148 5.58 7.25 2.38
CA ARG A 148 5.30 6.15 3.32
C ARG A 148 3.85 5.69 3.24
N TYR A 149 2.90 6.62 3.34
CA TYR A 149 1.48 6.29 3.29
C TYR A 149 1.05 5.78 1.92
N THR A 150 1.58 6.35 0.83
CA THR A 150 1.27 5.87 -0.52
C THR A 150 1.78 4.45 -0.72
N PHE A 151 2.99 4.13 -0.25
CA PHE A 151 3.52 2.77 -0.34
C PHE A 151 2.67 1.77 0.45
N ALA A 152 2.32 2.07 1.70
CA ALA A 152 1.49 1.20 2.53
C ALA A 152 0.09 1.00 1.93
N LEU A 153 -0.51 2.10 1.45
CA LEU A 153 -1.82 2.10 0.79
C LEU A 153 -1.79 1.26 -0.50
N ASP A 154 -0.83 1.49 -1.38
CA ASP A 154 -0.67 0.78 -2.65
C ASP A 154 -0.44 -0.72 -2.43
N THR A 155 0.43 -1.07 -1.47
CA THR A 155 0.70 -2.46 -1.08
C THR A 155 -0.58 -3.15 -0.61
N ALA A 156 -1.36 -2.52 0.27
CA ALA A 156 -2.60 -3.09 0.76
C ALA A 156 -3.66 -3.23 -0.33
N ILE A 157 -3.84 -2.21 -1.18
CA ILE A 157 -4.80 -2.22 -2.29
C ILE A 157 -4.49 -3.37 -3.26
N LYS A 158 -3.23 -3.50 -3.68
CA LYS A 158 -2.80 -4.55 -4.63
C LYS A 158 -3.10 -5.95 -4.08
N ASN A 159 -2.93 -6.13 -2.78
CA ASN A 159 -3.18 -7.38 -2.08
C ASN A 159 -4.62 -7.55 -1.56
N GLY A 160 -5.51 -6.57 -1.77
CA GLY A 160 -6.92 -6.65 -1.38
C GLY A 160 -7.18 -6.52 0.13
N TYR A 161 -6.28 -5.86 0.86
CA TYR A 161 -6.46 -5.60 2.29
C TYR A 161 -7.07 -4.20 2.53
N PRO A 162 -8.10 -4.08 3.39
CA PRO A 162 -8.65 -2.78 3.79
C PRO A 162 -7.67 -2.03 4.70
N VAL A 163 -7.66 -0.70 4.60
CA VAL A 163 -6.75 0.18 5.35
C VAL A 163 -7.52 1.32 6.00
N LEU A 164 -7.16 1.64 7.24
CA LEU A 164 -7.60 2.84 7.94
C LEU A 164 -6.40 3.76 8.15
N LEU A 165 -6.43 4.97 7.58
CA LEU A 165 -5.39 5.97 7.79
C LEU A 165 -5.86 7.02 8.80
N VAL A 166 -5.23 7.04 9.97
CA VAL A 166 -5.55 7.99 11.05
C VAL A 166 -4.47 9.07 11.12
N GLY A 167 -4.89 10.31 11.41
CA GLY A 167 -3.96 11.41 11.68
C GLY A 167 -4.67 12.75 11.81
N PRO A 168 -3.96 13.81 12.22
CA PRO A 168 -4.54 15.15 12.43
C PRO A 168 -5.26 15.68 11.19
N THR A 169 -6.28 16.51 11.38
CA THR A 169 -6.94 17.20 10.28
C THR A 169 -5.98 18.20 9.60
N GLY A 170 -6.20 18.48 8.31
CA GLY A 170 -5.37 19.43 7.56
C GLY A 170 -3.99 18.92 7.10
N THR A 171 -3.65 17.65 7.31
CA THR A 171 -2.36 17.08 6.87
C THR A 171 -2.35 16.52 5.44
N GLY A 172 -3.39 16.81 4.65
CA GLY A 172 -3.48 16.40 3.25
C GLY A 172 -3.82 14.92 2.98
N LYS A 173 -4.10 14.10 4.02
CA LYS A 173 -4.42 12.65 3.89
C LYS A 173 -5.39 12.37 2.74
N SER A 174 -6.53 13.04 2.73
CA SER A 174 -7.60 12.91 1.74
C SER A 174 -7.10 13.24 0.33
N VAL A 175 -6.31 14.30 0.19
CA VAL A 175 -5.73 14.74 -1.09
C VAL A 175 -4.78 13.68 -1.64
N TYR A 176 -3.90 13.13 -0.79
CA TYR A 176 -2.94 12.10 -1.22
C TYR A 176 -3.65 10.79 -1.61
N ILE A 177 -4.60 10.31 -0.80
CA ILE A 177 -5.36 9.09 -1.10
C ILE A 177 -6.15 9.27 -2.39
N ASN A 178 -6.91 10.37 -2.52
CA ASN A 178 -7.68 10.65 -3.73
C ASN A 178 -6.77 10.70 -4.97
N ASN A 179 -5.63 11.38 -4.89
CA ASN A 179 -4.68 11.45 -6.00
C ASN A 179 -4.13 10.07 -6.38
N HIS A 180 -3.79 9.23 -5.39
CA HIS A 180 -3.31 7.87 -5.66
C HIS A 180 -4.40 6.97 -6.26
N LEU A 181 -5.62 7.00 -5.73
CA LEU A 181 -6.74 6.20 -6.25
C LEU A 181 -7.14 6.57 -7.68
N VAL A 182 -7.05 7.85 -8.05
CA VAL A 182 -7.44 8.34 -9.38
C VAL A 182 -6.31 8.27 -10.39
N ARG A 183 -5.07 8.59 -9.99
CA ARG A 183 -3.93 8.76 -10.90
C ARG A 183 -2.80 7.75 -10.70
N GLY A 184 -2.71 7.14 -9.51
CA GLY A 184 -1.66 6.20 -9.15
C GLY A 184 -2.00 4.75 -9.49
N LEU A 185 -3.29 4.41 -9.59
CA LEU A 185 -3.74 3.05 -9.90
C LEU A 185 -4.15 2.90 -11.37
N PRO A 186 -3.92 1.73 -11.99
CA PRO A 186 -4.39 1.45 -13.34
C PRO A 186 -5.92 1.48 -13.42
N SER A 187 -6.48 2.42 -14.20
CA SER A 187 -7.93 2.59 -14.38
C SER A 187 -8.62 1.37 -14.98
N GLU A 188 -7.87 0.52 -15.70
CA GLU A 188 -8.38 -0.73 -16.27
C GLU A 188 -8.52 -1.85 -15.24
N SER A 189 -7.83 -1.75 -14.10
CA SER A 189 -7.85 -2.77 -13.04
C SER A 189 -8.62 -2.32 -11.80
N TYR A 190 -8.77 -1.01 -11.57
CA TYR A 190 -9.37 -0.48 -10.35
C TYR A 190 -10.47 0.55 -10.63
N LEU A 191 -11.52 0.49 -9.81
CA LEU A 191 -12.64 1.43 -9.81
C LEU A 191 -12.74 2.10 -8.43
N PRO A 192 -12.29 3.35 -8.26
CA PRO A 192 -12.48 4.06 -7.00
C PRO A 192 -13.91 4.58 -6.85
N ILE A 193 -14.48 4.36 -5.67
CA ILE A 193 -15.82 4.79 -5.24
C ILE A 193 -15.63 5.69 -4.02
N PHE A 194 -15.93 6.98 -4.17
CA PHE A 194 -15.79 7.97 -3.10
C PHE A 194 -17.10 8.09 -2.36
N VAL A 195 -17.10 7.75 -1.07
CA VAL A 195 -18.26 7.85 -0.19
C VAL A 195 -18.07 9.05 0.74
N THR A 196 -18.98 10.00 0.63
CA THR A 196 -18.99 11.19 1.49
C THR A 196 -20.01 11.00 2.61
N LEU A 197 -19.50 11.01 3.84
CA LEU A 197 -20.33 11.01 5.04
C LEU A 197 -20.58 12.43 5.54
N SER A 198 -21.70 12.62 6.21
CA SER A 198 -22.10 13.87 6.84
C SER A 198 -23.05 13.56 8.00
N ALA A 199 -23.34 14.55 8.83
CA ALA A 199 -24.31 14.40 9.92
C ALA A 199 -25.71 13.95 9.49
N ARG A 200 -26.06 14.08 8.20
CA ARG A 200 -27.36 13.73 7.61
C ARG A 200 -27.30 12.55 6.64
N THR A 201 -26.14 11.93 6.46
CA THR A 201 -26.02 10.76 5.59
C THR A 201 -26.71 9.57 6.26
N SER A 202 -27.64 8.91 5.56
CA SER A 202 -28.29 7.67 6.02
C SER A 202 -27.63 6.43 5.43
N ALA A 203 -27.89 5.24 5.99
CA ALA A 203 -27.40 3.98 5.43
C ALA A 203 -27.81 3.79 3.96
N ASN A 204 -29.06 4.11 3.61
CA ASN A 204 -29.53 4.03 2.22
C ASN A 204 -28.75 4.97 1.28
N MET A 205 -28.34 6.15 1.76
CA MET A 205 -27.52 7.08 0.96
C MET A 205 -26.09 6.57 0.76
N VAL A 206 -25.53 5.84 1.72
CA VAL A 206 -24.23 5.16 1.56
C VAL A 206 -24.36 4.04 0.53
N GLN A 207 -25.41 3.23 0.66
CA GLN A 207 -25.69 2.16 -0.28
C GLN A 207 -25.87 2.69 -1.71
N GLU A 208 -26.62 3.77 -1.90
CA GLU A 208 -26.83 4.40 -3.20
C GLU A 208 -25.52 4.94 -3.81
N GLN A 209 -24.63 5.53 -3.00
CA GLN A 209 -23.31 5.99 -3.44
C GLN A 209 -22.43 4.85 -3.95
N VAL A 210 -22.50 3.69 -3.32
CA VAL A 210 -21.72 2.50 -3.69
C VAL A 210 -22.38 1.76 -4.86
N ASP A 211 -23.63 1.33 -4.72
CA ASP A 211 -24.36 0.56 -5.72
C ASP A 211 -24.53 1.34 -7.03
N GLY A 212 -24.64 2.67 -6.98
CA GLY A 212 -24.73 3.53 -8.16
C GLY A 212 -23.47 3.56 -9.02
N ARG A 213 -22.33 3.07 -8.50
CA ARG A 213 -21.06 2.92 -9.25
C ARG A 213 -20.79 1.49 -9.71
N LEU A 214 -21.59 0.53 -9.27
CA LEU A 214 -21.40 -0.89 -9.55
C LEU A 214 -22.39 -1.39 -10.62
N ASP A 215 -21.99 -2.43 -11.35
CA ASP A 215 -22.86 -3.10 -12.29
C ASP A 215 -23.80 -4.05 -11.55
N LYS A 216 -25.10 -3.94 -11.84
CA LYS A 216 -26.10 -4.88 -11.34
C LYS A 216 -25.97 -6.21 -12.07
N ARG A 217 -25.58 -7.27 -11.36
CA ARG A 217 -25.44 -8.63 -11.92
C ARG A 217 -26.75 -9.39 -11.88
N ARG A 218 -27.44 -9.35 -10.75
CA ARG A 218 -28.77 -9.92 -10.51
C ARG A 218 -29.44 -9.19 -9.36
N LYS A 219 -30.69 -9.55 -9.01
CA LYS A 219 -31.41 -8.91 -7.90
C LYS A 219 -30.58 -9.01 -6.60
N GLY A 220 -30.19 -7.85 -6.05
CA GLY A 220 -29.40 -7.76 -4.81
C GLY A 220 -27.93 -8.11 -4.95
N VAL A 221 -27.39 -8.27 -6.16
CA VAL A 221 -25.95 -8.55 -6.37
C VAL A 221 -25.36 -7.52 -7.31
N TYR A 222 -24.42 -6.78 -6.77
CA TYR A 222 -23.67 -5.73 -7.44
C TYR A 222 -22.20 -6.12 -7.47
N GLY A 223 -21.49 -5.68 -8.50
CA GLY A 223 -20.05 -5.86 -8.57
C GLY A 223 -19.42 -4.85 -9.50
N PRO A 224 -18.10 -4.64 -9.41
CA PRO A 224 -17.41 -3.78 -10.36
C PRO A 224 -17.58 -4.31 -11.80
N PRO A 225 -17.33 -3.46 -12.80
CA PRO A 225 -17.19 -3.89 -14.19
C PRO A 225 -16.25 -5.10 -14.30
N MET A 226 -16.54 -6.00 -15.25
CA MET A 226 -15.72 -7.22 -15.42
C MET A 226 -14.25 -6.85 -15.62
N GLY A 227 -13.37 -7.53 -14.88
CA GLY A 227 -11.93 -7.26 -14.89
C GLY A 227 -11.45 -6.18 -13.92
N LYS A 228 -12.35 -5.45 -13.25
CA LYS A 228 -12.00 -4.39 -12.29
C LYS A 228 -12.21 -4.81 -10.84
N LYS A 229 -11.42 -4.23 -9.93
CA LYS A 229 -11.60 -4.27 -8.47
C LYS A 229 -12.15 -2.93 -7.99
N ALA A 230 -13.27 -2.92 -7.27
CA ALA A 230 -13.79 -1.71 -6.66
C ALA A 230 -13.00 -1.37 -5.38
N ILE A 231 -12.69 -0.09 -5.19
CA ILE A 231 -12.09 0.44 -3.96
C ILE A 231 -13.05 1.47 -3.40
N VAL A 232 -13.65 1.19 -2.24
CA VAL A 232 -14.50 2.14 -1.54
C VAL A 232 -13.63 2.97 -0.61
N PHE A 233 -13.59 4.28 -0.85
CA PHE A 233 -12.87 5.22 -0.02
C PHE A 233 -13.85 6.10 0.76
N VAL A 234 -13.65 6.14 2.08
CA VAL A 234 -14.42 6.97 3.02
C VAL A 234 -13.44 7.94 3.68
N ASP A 235 -13.67 9.24 3.51
CA ASP A 235 -12.70 10.26 3.95
C ASP A 235 -12.78 10.56 5.46
N ASP A 236 -13.99 10.75 5.98
CA ASP A 236 -14.20 11.13 7.37
C ASP A 236 -15.28 10.24 8.02
N LEU A 237 -14.82 9.34 8.90
CA LEU A 237 -15.68 8.45 9.67
C LEU A 237 -16.30 9.12 10.90
N ASN A 238 -15.83 10.29 11.31
CA ASN A 238 -16.31 10.95 12.53
C ASN A 238 -17.58 11.79 12.32
N MET A 239 -18.02 11.97 11.07
CA MET A 239 -19.12 12.87 10.74
C MET A 239 -20.55 12.35 10.98
N PRO A 240 -20.88 11.04 10.89
CA PRO A 240 -22.24 10.57 11.14
C PRO A 240 -22.67 10.80 12.60
N THR A 241 -23.83 11.41 12.81
CA THR A 241 -24.37 11.62 14.16
C THR A 241 -24.73 10.29 14.78
N LYS A 242 -24.32 10.05 16.03
CA LYS A 242 -24.79 8.90 16.80
C LYS A 242 -26.28 9.03 17.05
N GLU A 243 -27.03 7.96 16.81
CA GLU A 243 -28.43 7.90 17.21
C GLU A 243 -28.57 7.84 18.73
N VAL A 244 -29.82 7.92 19.23
CA VAL A 244 -30.15 7.91 20.67
C VAL A 244 -29.51 6.73 21.41
N TYR A 245 -29.35 5.60 20.73
CA TYR A 245 -28.77 4.37 21.28
C TYR A 245 -27.28 4.19 20.95
N GLY A 246 -26.62 5.22 20.40
CA GLY A 246 -25.19 5.22 20.09
C GLY A 246 -24.81 4.61 18.74
N ALA A 247 -25.77 4.00 18.02
CA ALA A 247 -25.57 3.42 16.70
C ALA A 247 -25.23 4.47 15.64
N GLN A 248 -24.46 4.07 14.64
CA GLN A 248 -24.15 4.85 13.45
C GLN A 248 -24.44 3.99 12.20
N PRO A 249 -25.72 3.82 11.82
CA PRO A 249 -26.10 2.97 10.69
C PRO A 249 -25.35 3.21 9.37
N PRO A 250 -24.96 4.45 9.00
CA PRO A 250 -24.15 4.70 7.80
C PRO A 250 -22.74 4.08 7.83
N ILE A 251 -22.19 3.82 9.03
CA ILE A 251 -20.87 3.20 9.23
C ILE A 251 -21.01 1.68 9.42
N GLU A 252 -22.12 1.23 10.02
CA GLU A 252 -22.38 -0.18 10.36
C GLU A 252 -22.89 -1.03 9.19
N LEU A 253 -23.34 -0.40 8.09
CA LEU A 253 -23.83 -1.04 6.87
C LEU A 253 -22.75 -1.91 6.19
#